data_AF-A0AAV9GUZ4-F1
#
_entry.id   AF-A0AAV9GUZ4-F1
#
_cell.length_a   1.000
_cell.length_b   1.000
_cell.length_c   1.000
_cell.angle_alpha   90.00
_cell.angle_beta   90.00
_cell.angle_gamma   90.00
#
_symmetry.space_group_name_H-M   'P 1'
#
loop_
_entity.id
_entity.type
_entity.pdbx_description
1 polymer ?
#
loop_
_entity_poly.entity_id
_entity_poly.type
_entity_poly.pdbx_seq_one_letter_code
_entity_poly.pdbx_strand_id
1 'polypeptide(L)'
;MRLFMVSPDSPLEGQRLQINGTGWGLLEHDISLDLNPPSDFICISYSWGTGTSASPFYADSRVSDRTLPVLLTAVTQRPTLRKIWIDAYCVPPTSESSLRESTLQSMGFIYSRASEVLVVLTSRAIPALQQATGSDLWSAAHLAALEAEDWVTRAWTYQEAVNARRLSFTCQDSPPSTAIDIMRFFSRLGNTLTNLPPAQRKLYPRLCSLEELLSDCVVAEYLERSALQVMTAMDERTQTRPDDRFYAMMGAISTEPAKAVEGVGPCEAFMRLCERTGDYSFLFCKEDREERTGRRWRPVEGMLNPVISWHCSGPRLRGRLEGGAVTLQGVAVLELGELGEKGRTFMKDWLAGFERMGYGSWPDLEPERAVYKALRRMKFSGSADYLATEYGLVFSQSLVPQAAKVNVIVAAEIRWTFGAPSLIQFRDSASGDGYHYEAGLFFGRVPAGDMLTDITLS
;
A
#
# COMPACT_ATOMS: atom_id res chain seq x y z
N MET A 1 -5.44 -22.46 -10.11
CA MET A 1 -6.59 -21.60 -9.75
C MET A 1 -7.42 -21.38 -11.00
N ARG A 2 -8.72 -21.65 -10.93
CA ARG A 2 -9.66 -21.44 -12.03
C ARG A 2 -10.06 -19.96 -12.09
N LEU A 3 -10.00 -19.36 -13.27
CA LEU A 3 -10.43 -17.98 -13.53
C LEU A 3 -11.32 -17.91 -14.76
N PHE A 4 -12.11 -16.85 -14.85
CA PHE A 4 -12.76 -16.46 -16.09
C PHE A 4 -11.99 -15.34 -16.77
N MET A 5 -11.89 -15.39 -18.09
CA MET A 5 -11.25 -14.36 -18.92
C MET A 5 -12.15 -13.99 -20.08
N VAL A 6 -12.15 -12.72 -20.47
CA VAL A 6 -12.82 -12.27 -21.68
C VAL A 6 -11.95 -12.63 -22.88
N SER A 7 -12.50 -13.43 -23.80
CA SER A 7 -11.75 -14.00 -24.93
C SER A 7 -12.62 -14.16 -26.19
N PRO A 8 -12.08 -13.94 -27.41
CA PRO A 8 -12.81 -14.22 -28.64
C PRO A 8 -12.92 -15.74 -28.89
N ASP A 9 -12.06 -16.53 -28.27
CA ASP A 9 -11.98 -17.98 -28.42
C ASP A 9 -12.94 -18.72 -27.46
N SER A 10 -13.81 -17.99 -26.75
CA SER A 10 -14.80 -18.60 -25.86
C SER A 10 -15.69 -19.59 -26.64
N PRO A 11 -15.77 -20.87 -26.22
CA PRO A 11 -16.57 -21.89 -26.89
C PRO A 11 -18.06 -21.77 -26.54
N LEU A 12 -18.41 -20.93 -25.58
CA LEU A 12 -19.80 -20.75 -25.15
C LEU A 12 -20.55 -19.99 -26.25
N GLU A 13 -21.52 -20.66 -26.87
CA GLU A 13 -22.48 -20.06 -27.84
C GLU A 13 -23.44 -19.05 -27.18
N GLY A 14 -23.33 -18.84 -25.85
CA GLY A 14 -24.17 -17.96 -25.04
C GLY A 14 -23.90 -16.46 -25.19
N GLN A 15 -24.01 -15.71 -24.09
CA GLN A 15 -23.93 -14.25 -24.09
C GLN A 15 -22.54 -13.76 -24.53
N ARG A 16 -22.49 -13.15 -25.73
CA ARG A 16 -21.27 -12.59 -26.33
C ARG A 16 -21.40 -11.10 -26.53
N LEU A 17 -20.30 -10.40 -26.29
CA LEU A 17 -20.15 -8.99 -26.55
C LEU A 17 -19.49 -8.78 -27.93
N GLN A 18 -20.09 -7.97 -28.80
CA GLN A 18 -19.49 -7.63 -30.09
C GLN A 18 -18.54 -6.43 -29.94
N ILE A 19 -17.26 -6.63 -30.23
CA ILE A 19 -16.22 -5.59 -30.22
C ILE A 19 -15.50 -5.66 -31.57
N ASN A 20 -15.56 -4.57 -32.35
CA ASN A 20 -14.91 -4.47 -33.66
C ASN A 20 -15.24 -5.65 -34.59
N GLY A 21 -16.49 -6.11 -34.59
CA GLY A 21 -16.95 -7.25 -35.41
C GLY A 21 -16.51 -8.63 -34.91
N THR A 22 -15.83 -8.71 -33.77
CA THR A 22 -15.46 -9.97 -33.11
C THR A 22 -16.34 -10.20 -31.89
N GLY A 23 -16.88 -11.42 -31.73
CA GLY A 23 -17.66 -11.79 -30.55
C GLY A 23 -16.76 -12.26 -29.41
N TRP A 24 -16.80 -11.60 -28.26
CA TRP A 24 -16.04 -11.93 -27.04
C TRP A 24 -16.96 -12.56 -25.99
N GLY A 25 -16.51 -13.65 -25.38
CA GLY A 25 -17.23 -14.35 -24.31
C GLY A 25 -16.34 -14.65 -23.12
N LEU A 26 -16.90 -15.16 -22.03
CA LEU A 26 -16.13 -15.67 -20.91
C LEU A 26 -15.54 -17.05 -21.25
N LEU A 27 -14.26 -17.22 -20.99
CA LEU A 27 -13.51 -18.47 -21.14
C LEU A 27 -12.95 -18.85 -19.77
N GLU A 28 -13.18 -20.08 -19.36
CA GLU A 28 -12.54 -20.65 -18.18
C GLU A 28 -11.05 -20.89 -18.47
N HIS A 29 -10.20 -20.47 -17.55
CA HIS A 29 -8.75 -20.55 -17.68
C HIS A 29 -8.12 -20.95 -16.35
N ASP A 30 -7.30 -22.00 -16.38
CA ASP A 30 -6.52 -22.42 -15.22
C ASP A 30 -5.17 -21.69 -15.18
N ILE A 31 -4.94 -20.93 -14.13
CA ILE A 31 -3.63 -20.34 -13.82
C ILE A 31 -2.90 -21.23 -12.80
N SER A 32 -1.69 -21.67 -13.15
CA SER A 32 -0.79 -22.42 -12.26
C SER A 32 0.35 -21.54 -11.73
N LEU A 33 0.91 -21.94 -10.58
CA LEU A 33 2.10 -21.34 -9.96
C LEU A 33 3.35 -21.50 -10.85
N ASP A 34 3.41 -22.57 -11.64
CA ASP A 34 4.59 -22.99 -12.40
C ASP A 34 4.68 -22.40 -13.82
N LEU A 35 3.82 -21.42 -14.14
CA LEU A 35 3.82 -20.83 -15.48
C LEU A 35 5.08 -19.99 -15.72
N ASN A 36 6.04 -20.61 -16.41
CA ASN A 36 7.12 -19.98 -17.13
C ASN A 36 7.04 -20.47 -18.59
N PRO A 37 6.74 -19.60 -19.58
CA PRO A 37 6.70 -18.12 -19.56
C PRO A 37 5.48 -17.50 -18.83
N PRO A 38 5.45 -16.15 -18.65
CA PRO A 38 4.29 -15.40 -18.15
C PRO A 38 3.00 -15.82 -18.87
N SER A 39 1.88 -15.73 -18.17
CA SER A 39 0.60 -16.11 -18.77
C SER A 39 0.22 -15.14 -19.91
N ASP A 40 -0.31 -15.69 -21.00
CA ASP A 40 -0.70 -14.95 -22.20
C ASP A 40 -2.04 -14.22 -22.02
N PHE A 41 -2.14 -13.38 -20.98
CA PHE A 41 -3.27 -12.49 -20.72
C PHE A 41 -2.81 -11.18 -20.11
N ILE A 42 -3.67 -10.16 -20.18
CA ILE A 42 -3.48 -8.89 -19.47
C ILE A 42 -4.59 -8.66 -18.47
N CYS A 43 -4.30 -7.90 -17.42
CA CYS A 43 -5.31 -7.34 -16.54
C CYS A 43 -5.63 -5.91 -16.95
N ILE A 44 -6.89 -5.51 -16.82
CA ILE A 44 -7.29 -4.11 -16.92
C ILE A 44 -7.52 -3.56 -15.50
N SER A 45 -6.96 -2.39 -15.24
CA SER A 45 -7.15 -1.64 -14.00
C SER A 45 -7.84 -0.31 -14.29
N TYR A 46 -8.98 -0.03 -13.65
CA TYR A 46 -9.75 1.19 -13.87
C TYR A 46 -10.62 1.53 -12.64
N SER A 47 -11.07 2.78 -12.53
CA SER A 47 -12.06 3.16 -11.53
C SER A 47 -13.49 2.99 -12.06
N TRP A 48 -14.39 2.52 -11.22
CA TRP A 48 -15.81 2.49 -11.57
C TRP A 48 -16.34 3.92 -11.74
N GLY A 49 -17.15 4.14 -12.77
CA GLY A 49 -17.94 5.36 -12.95
C GLY A 49 -19.08 5.46 -11.94
N THR A 50 -19.83 6.56 -12.02
CA THR A 50 -20.99 6.82 -11.16
C THR A 50 -22.23 6.05 -11.61
N GLY A 51 -22.28 5.62 -12.87
CA GLY A 51 -23.36 4.83 -13.43
C GLY A 51 -23.10 3.33 -13.36
N THR A 52 -24.18 2.57 -13.55
CA THR A 52 -24.10 1.10 -13.72
C THR A 52 -24.92 0.66 -14.91
N SER A 53 -24.48 -0.41 -15.57
CA SER A 53 -25.18 -1.07 -16.67
C SER A 53 -25.36 -2.57 -16.36
N ALA A 54 -26.24 -3.24 -17.10
CA ALA A 54 -26.37 -4.68 -17.00
C ALA A 54 -25.09 -5.36 -17.50
N SER A 55 -24.63 -6.39 -16.79
CA SER A 55 -23.52 -7.21 -17.26
C SER A 55 -23.93 -7.95 -18.54
N PRO A 56 -23.09 -7.99 -19.58
CA PRO A 56 -23.33 -8.78 -20.77
C PRO A 56 -23.06 -10.28 -20.55
N PHE A 57 -22.59 -10.71 -19.37
CA PHE A 57 -22.24 -12.10 -19.09
C PHE A 57 -23.02 -12.74 -17.94
N TYR A 58 -23.67 -11.93 -17.10
CA TYR A 58 -24.42 -12.39 -15.93
C TYR A 58 -25.74 -11.60 -15.84
N ALA A 59 -26.87 -12.27 -16.08
CA ALA A 59 -28.18 -11.62 -16.24
C ALA A 59 -28.59 -10.73 -15.05
N ASP A 60 -28.25 -11.15 -13.83
CA ASP A 60 -28.65 -10.46 -12.59
C ASP A 60 -27.56 -9.56 -12.00
N SER A 61 -26.44 -9.39 -12.71
CA SER A 61 -25.32 -8.57 -12.24
C SER A 61 -25.29 -7.21 -12.91
N ARG A 62 -24.97 -6.18 -12.13
CA ARG A 62 -24.69 -4.84 -12.63
C ARG A 62 -23.20 -4.55 -12.55
N VAL A 63 -22.66 -3.94 -13.59
CA VAL A 63 -21.26 -3.50 -13.68
C VAL A 63 -21.21 -1.99 -13.85
N SER A 64 -20.02 -1.41 -13.76
CA SER A 64 -19.86 0.02 -14.04
C SER A 64 -20.19 0.31 -15.51
N ASP A 65 -20.83 1.45 -15.75
CA ASP A 65 -21.00 2.04 -17.09
C ASP A 65 -19.67 2.25 -17.84
N ARG A 66 -18.54 2.33 -17.12
CA ARG A 66 -17.20 2.43 -17.70
C ARG A 66 -16.60 1.10 -18.14
N THR A 67 -17.09 -0.04 -17.66
CA THR A 67 -16.47 -1.36 -17.91
C THR A 67 -16.36 -1.68 -19.40
N LEU A 68 -17.43 -1.45 -20.17
CA LEU A 68 -17.42 -1.70 -21.62
C LEU A 68 -16.48 -0.73 -22.38
N PRO A 69 -16.57 0.61 -22.21
CA PRO A 69 -15.61 1.54 -22.83
C PRO A 69 -14.15 1.24 -22.51
N VAL A 70 -13.87 0.82 -21.27
CA VAL A 70 -12.52 0.41 -20.83
C VAL A 70 -12.06 -0.85 -21.56
N LEU A 71 -12.92 -1.86 -21.69
CA LEU A 71 -12.61 -3.07 -22.45
C LEU A 71 -12.37 -2.77 -23.94
N LEU A 72 -13.21 -1.92 -24.56
CA LEU A 72 -13.02 -1.46 -25.95
C LEU A 72 -11.67 -0.76 -26.14
N THR A 73 -11.28 0.08 -25.18
CA THR A 73 -9.99 0.75 -25.16
C THR A 73 -8.86 -0.26 -25.10
N ALA A 74 -8.92 -1.25 -24.20
CA ALA A 74 -7.89 -2.27 -24.08
C ALA A 74 -7.71 -3.09 -25.36
N VAL A 75 -8.82 -3.55 -25.98
CA VAL A 75 -8.78 -4.28 -27.26
C VAL A 75 -8.18 -3.41 -28.38
N THR A 76 -8.50 -2.12 -28.39
CA THR A 76 -7.94 -1.16 -29.36
C THR A 76 -6.44 -0.92 -29.15
N GLN A 77 -6.00 -0.82 -27.90
CA GLN A 77 -4.58 -0.63 -27.55
C GLN A 77 -3.76 -1.90 -27.74
N ARG A 78 -4.38 -3.08 -27.71
CA ARG A 78 -3.72 -4.38 -27.76
C ARG A 78 -4.47 -5.36 -28.70
N PRO A 79 -4.53 -5.08 -30.01
CA PRO A 79 -5.37 -5.84 -30.95
C PRO A 79 -4.94 -7.31 -31.13
N THR A 80 -3.71 -7.66 -30.73
CA THR A 80 -3.18 -9.03 -30.83
C THR A 80 -3.52 -9.90 -29.62
N LEU A 81 -3.97 -9.31 -28.51
CA LEU A 81 -4.26 -10.06 -27.29
C LEU A 81 -5.63 -10.72 -27.37
N ARG A 82 -5.70 -11.96 -26.87
CA ARG A 82 -6.93 -12.78 -26.91
C ARG A 82 -7.49 -13.14 -25.55
N LYS A 83 -6.80 -12.80 -24.46
CA LYS A 83 -7.25 -13.06 -23.09
C LYS A 83 -7.09 -11.80 -22.27
N ILE A 84 -8.21 -11.31 -21.76
CA ILE A 84 -8.28 -10.09 -20.98
C ILE A 84 -9.00 -10.41 -19.67
N TRP A 85 -8.38 -10.06 -18.57
CA TRP A 85 -8.99 -10.12 -17.25
C TRP A 85 -9.44 -8.72 -16.84
N ILE A 86 -10.73 -8.57 -16.56
CA ILE A 86 -11.34 -7.35 -16.04
C ILE A 86 -12.29 -7.72 -14.92
N ASP A 87 -12.00 -7.24 -13.72
CA ASP A 87 -12.66 -7.62 -12.46
C ASP A 87 -14.19 -7.73 -12.56
N ALA A 88 -14.83 -6.73 -13.15
CA ALA A 88 -16.29 -6.61 -13.25
C ALA A 88 -16.96 -7.72 -14.09
N TYR A 89 -16.21 -8.39 -14.97
CA TYR A 89 -16.70 -9.52 -15.77
C TYR A 89 -16.09 -10.86 -15.35
N CYS A 90 -14.85 -10.84 -14.90
CA CYS A 90 -14.07 -12.05 -14.65
C CYS A 90 -14.20 -12.56 -13.22
N VAL A 91 -14.63 -11.72 -12.27
CA VAL A 91 -14.98 -12.15 -10.92
C VAL A 91 -16.36 -12.84 -10.98
N PRO A 92 -16.49 -14.08 -10.47
CA PRO A 92 -17.77 -14.79 -10.45
C PRO A 92 -18.88 -14.00 -9.76
N PRO A 93 -20.15 -14.20 -10.17
CA PRO A 93 -21.29 -13.52 -9.57
C PRO A 93 -21.49 -13.96 -8.12
N THR A 94 -22.27 -13.20 -7.36
CA THR A 94 -22.54 -13.49 -5.93
C THR A 94 -23.23 -14.84 -5.70
N SER A 95 -23.92 -15.39 -6.70
CA SER A 95 -24.46 -16.75 -6.67
C SER A 95 -23.39 -17.83 -6.50
N GLU A 96 -22.12 -17.53 -6.82
CA GLU A 96 -20.96 -18.39 -6.65
C GLU A 96 -20.02 -17.82 -5.57
N SER A 97 -20.57 -17.59 -4.36
CA SER A 97 -19.88 -16.87 -3.28
C SER A 97 -18.49 -17.40 -2.94
N SER A 98 -18.31 -18.72 -2.87
CA SER A 98 -17.01 -19.33 -2.54
C SER A 98 -15.95 -19.08 -3.62
N LEU A 99 -16.31 -19.24 -4.90
CA LEU A 99 -15.40 -18.96 -6.02
C LEU A 99 -15.12 -17.46 -6.13
N ARG A 100 -16.12 -16.62 -5.91
CA ARG A 100 -15.99 -15.17 -5.88
C ARG A 100 -15.03 -14.72 -4.78
N GLU A 101 -15.20 -15.21 -3.56
CA GLU A 101 -14.31 -14.90 -2.42
C GLU A 101 -12.88 -15.36 -2.69
N SER A 102 -12.70 -16.59 -3.15
CA SER A 102 -11.38 -17.11 -3.52
C SER A 102 -10.73 -16.27 -4.62
N THR A 103 -11.51 -15.79 -5.60
CA THR A 103 -11.03 -14.91 -6.67
C THR A 103 -10.60 -13.55 -6.13
N LEU A 104 -11.41 -12.91 -5.29
CA LEU A 104 -11.09 -11.61 -4.69
C LEU A 104 -9.86 -11.66 -3.78
N GLN A 105 -9.76 -12.71 -2.97
CA GLN A 105 -8.59 -12.92 -2.10
C GLN A 105 -7.32 -13.21 -2.91
N SER A 106 -7.45 -13.72 -4.14
CA SER A 106 -6.32 -14.04 -5.02
C SER A 106 -6.01 -12.94 -6.05
N MET A 107 -6.59 -11.74 -5.94
CA MET A 107 -6.33 -10.67 -6.91
C MET A 107 -4.84 -10.35 -7.07
N GLY A 108 -4.07 -10.27 -5.98
CA GLY A 108 -2.62 -10.08 -6.05
C GLY A 108 -1.92 -11.13 -6.90
N PHE A 109 -2.27 -12.41 -6.73
CA PHE A 109 -1.79 -13.50 -7.58
C PHE A 109 -2.18 -13.30 -9.05
N ILE A 110 -3.44 -12.96 -9.35
CA ILE A 110 -3.92 -12.77 -10.73
C ILE A 110 -3.12 -11.67 -11.44
N TYR A 111 -3.01 -10.49 -10.84
CA TYR A 111 -2.27 -9.36 -11.40
C TYR A 111 -0.77 -9.68 -11.54
N SER A 112 -0.19 -10.42 -10.59
CA SER A 112 1.22 -10.86 -10.67
C SER A 112 1.51 -11.87 -11.78
N ARG A 113 0.48 -12.49 -12.35
CA ARG A 113 0.60 -13.49 -13.44
C ARG A 113 0.30 -12.92 -14.82
N ALA A 114 -0.39 -11.79 -14.87
CA ALA A 114 -0.63 -11.06 -16.10
C ALA A 114 0.69 -10.64 -16.76
N SER A 115 0.73 -10.69 -18.09
CA SER A 115 1.86 -10.18 -18.88
C SER A 115 1.97 -8.65 -18.80
N GLU A 116 0.84 -7.97 -18.58
CA GLU A 116 0.74 -6.53 -18.43
C GLU A 116 -0.53 -6.19 -17.62
N VAL A 117 -0.45 -5.12 -16.84
CA VAL A 117 -1.59 -4.44 -16.25
C VAL A 117 -1.77 -3.11 -16.99
N LEU A 118 -2.87 -3.01 -17.74
CA LEU A 118 -3.21 -1.79 -18.47
C LEU A 118 -4.15 -0.93 -17.62
N VAL A 119 -3.63 0.19 -17.12
CA VAL A 119 -4.40 1.20 -16.40
C VAL A 119 -5.15 2.07 -17.41
N VAL A 120 -6.49 2.13 -17.28
CA VAL A 120 -7.35 2.93 -18.15
C VAL A 120 -7.99 4.07 -17.35
N LEU A 121 -7.41 5.25 -17.49
CA LEU A 121 -7.89 6.51 -16.89
C LEU A 121 -9.11 7.05 -17.66
N THR A 122 -9.80 8.06 -17.11
CA THR A 122 -10.88 8.73 -17.85
C THR A 122 -10.34 9.51 -19.05
N SER A 123 -11.20 9.83 -20.01
CA SER A 123 -10.85 10.64 -21.19
C SER A 123 -10.34 12.05 -20.81
N ARG A 124 -10.58 12.52 -19.57
CA ARG A 124 -10.04 13.80 -19.06
C ARG A 124 -8.52 13.83 -18.97
N ALA A 125 -7.89 12.66 -18.77
CA ALA A 125 -6.43 12.56 -18.63
C ALA A 125 -5.71 12.51 -20.00
N ILE A 126 -6.43 12.45 -21.13
CA ILE A 126 -5.84 12.36 -22.49
C ILE A 126 -4.76 13.45 -22.73
N PRO A 127 -5.00 14.74 -22.45
CA PRO A 127 -3.98 15.77 -22.71
C PRO A 127 -2.70 15.54 -21.91
N ALA A 128 -2.82 15.08 -20.65
CA ALA A 128 -1.66 14.79 -19.81
C ALA A 128 -0.85 13.60 -20.34
N LEU A 129 -1.51 12.53 -20.80
CA LEU A 129 -0.85 11.37 -21.40
C LEU A 129 -0.18 11.74 -22.74
N GLN A 130 -0.87 12.46 -23.62
CA GLN A 130 -0.27 12.94 -24.87
C GLN A 130 0.98 13.77 -24.60
N GLN A 131 0.94 14.69 -23.63
CA GLN A 131 2.10 15.47 -23.23
C GLN A 131 3.22 14.61 -22.61
N ALA A 132 2.89 13.52 -21.93
CA ALA A 132 3.87 12.62 -21.33
C ALA A 132 4.74 11.90 -22.36
N THR A 133 4.30 11.84 -23.63
CA THR A 133 5.12 11.34 -24.74
C THR A 133 6.16 12.35 -25.23
N GLY A 134 5.97 13.65 -24.96
CA GLY A 134 6.88 14.74 -25.31
C GLY A 134 7.97 15.00 -24.26
N SER A 135 8.66 16.14 -24.37
CA SER A 135 9.75 16.57 -23.46
C SER A 135 9.32 17.54 -22.36
N ASP A 136 8.18 18.23 -22.49
CA ASP A 136 7.87 19.38 -21.62
C ASP A 136 7.23 18.96 -20.29
N LEU A 137 7.35 19.84 -19.29
CA LEU A 137 6.69 19.67 -17.99
C LEU A 137 5.17 19.67 -18.14
N TRP A 138 4.48 18.95 -17.25
CA TRP A 138 3.02 19.04 -17.20
C TRP A 138 2.57 20.40 -16.68
N SER A 139 1.59 20.99 -17.36
CA SER A 139 0.96 22.24 -16.93
C SER A 139 0.06 22.00 -15.71
N ALA A 140 -0.37 23.07 -15.04
CA ALA A 140 -1.35 22.99 -13.97
C ALA A 140 -2.66 22.29 -14.40
N ALA A 141 -3.08 22.46 -15.67
CA ALA A 141 -4.25 21.79 -16.22
C ALA A 141 -4.06 20.27 -16.34
N HIS A 142 -2.86 19.82 -16.74
CA HIS A 142 -2.53 18.39 -16.79
C HIS A 142 -2.52 17.76 -15.39
N LEU A 143 -1.92 18.45 -14.41
CA LEU A 143 -1.91 18.01 -13.01
C LEU A 143 -3.33 17.95 -12.43
N ALA A 144 -4.15 18.98 -12.64
CA ALA A 144 -5.54 19.00 -12.18
C ALA A 144 -6.40 17.89 -12.80
N ALA A 145 -6.13 17.54 -14.07
CA ALA A 145 -6.82 16.42 -14.73
C ALA A 145 -6.47 15.08 -14.08
N LEU A 146 -5.18 14.82 -13.83
CA LEU A 146 -4.72 13.58 -13.19
C LEU A 146 -5.09 13.51 -11.71
N GLU A 147 -5.03 14.62 -10.97
CA GLU A 147 -5.45 14.70 -9.56
C GLU A 147 -6.92 14.32 -9.39
N ALA A 148 -7.75 14.60 -10.40
CA ALA A 148 -9.17 14.25 -10.40
C ALA A 148 -9.45 12.77 -10.75
N GLU A 149 -8.44 11.96 -11.09
CA GLU A 149 -8.64 10.54 -11.40
C GLU A 149 -8.85 9.73 -10.12
N ASP A 150 -10.07 9.19 -9.95
CA ASP A 150 -10.40 8.35 -8.80
C ASP A 150 -9.53 7.09 -8.70
N TRP A 151 -9.02 6.61 -9.84
CA TRP A 151 -8.11 5.46 -9.90
C TRP A 151 -6.91 5.63 -8.95
N VAL A 152 -6.38 6.84 -8.84
CA VAL A 152 -5.20 7.14 -8.01
C VAL A 152 -5.45 6.84 -6.53
N THR A 153 -6.69 7.00 -6.08
CA THR A 153 -7.04 6.98 -4.65
C THR A 153 -7.70 5.71 -4.18
N ARG A 154 -8.01 4.75 -5.05
CA ARG A 154 -8.76 3.55 -4.65
C ARG A 154 -7.84 2.53 -3.97
N ALA A 155 -8.37 1.79 -2.99
CA ALA A 155 -7.63 0.73 -2.30
C ALA A 155 -7.19 -0.37 -3.28
N TRP A 156 -8.13 -0.88 -4.09
CA TRP A 156 -7.87 -1.94 -5.07
C TRP A 156 -6.76 -1.59 -6.05
N THR A 157 -6.74 -0.37 -6.59
CA THR A 157 -5.79 0.02 -7.64
C THR A 157 -4.33 -0.01 -7.18
N TYR A 158 -4.08 0.08 -5.87
CA TYR A 158 -2.75 -0.14 -5.32
C TYR A 158 -2.26 -1.56 -5.61
N GLN A 159 -3.02 -2.59 -5.18
CA GLN A 159 -2.61 -3.98 -5.36
C GLN A 159 -2.49 -4.35 -6.84
N GLU A 160 -3.32 -3.73 -7.68
CA GLU A 160 -3.31 -3.94 -9.13
C GLU A 160 -2.02 -3.41 -9.76
N ALA A 161 -1.56 -2.23 -9.33
CA ALA A 161 -0.36 -1.60 -9.84
C ALA A 161 0.92 -2.24 -9.28
N VAL A 162 0.98 -2.50 -7.98
CA VAL A 162 2.20 -3.01 -7.31
C VAL A 162 2.52 -4.47 -7.64
N ASN A 163 1.52 -5.25 -8.05
CA ASN A 163 1.70 -6.62 -8.53
C ASN A 163 1.95 -6.70 -10.05
N ALA A 164 1.91 -5.58 -10.78
CA ALA A 164 2.10 -5.60 -12.21
C ALA A 164 3.55 -5.93 -12.59
N ARG A 165 3.77 -6.99 -13.38
CA ARG A 165 5.08 -7.24 -14.02
C ARG A 165 5.44 -6.15 -15.03
N ARG A 166 4.42 -5.61 -15.68
CA ARG A 166 4.50 -4.47 -16.57
C ARG A 166 3.25 -3.64 -16.35
N LEU A 167 3.42 -2.37 -16.00
CA LEU A 167 2.34 -1.41 -15.86
C LEU A 167 2.38 -0.42 -17.02
N SER A 168 1.24 -0.13 -17.61
CA SER A 168 1.11 0.89 -18.65
C SER A 168 -0.18 1.70 -18.48
N PHE A 169 -0.15 2.96 -18.89
CA PHE A 169 -1.25 3.90 -18.73
C PHE A 169 -1.83 4.27 -20.10
N THR A 170 -3.16 4.28 -20.20
CA THR A 170 -3.91 4.83 -21.32
C THR A 170 -5.17 5.53 -20.79
N CYS A 171 -5.91 6.22 -21.64
CA CYS A 171 -7.23 6.76 -21.29
C CYS A 171 -8.33 6.08 -22.12
N GLN A 172 -9.55 6.09 -21.59
CA GLN A 172 -10.74 5.80 -22.38
C GLN A 172 -10.76 6.65 -23.66
N ASP A 173 -11.22 6.06 -24.76
CA ASP A 173 -11.35 6.69 -26.07
C ASP A 173 -10.03 7.17 -26.69
N SER A 174 -8.88 6.75 -26.14
CA SER A 174 -7.59 7.14 -26.71
C SER A 174 -7.36 6.46 -28.06
N PRO A 175 -6.74 7.17 -29.03
CA PRO A 175 -6.30 6.57 -30.29
C PRO A 175 -5.41 5.34 -30.08
N PRO A 176 -5.31 4.41 -31.04
CA PRO A 176 -4.40 3.27 -30.94
C PRO A 176 -2.95 3.69 -30.65
N SER A 177 -2.23 2.83 -29.93
CA SER A 177 -0.79 3.00 -29.63
C SER A 177 -0.45 4.24 -28.76
N THR A 178 -1.37 4.69 -27.92
CA THR A 178 -1.15 5.80 -26.97
C THR A 178 -0.81 5.35 -25.57
N ALA A 179 -0.76 4.04 -25.32
CA ALA A 179 -0.38 3.51 -24.01
C ALA A 179 1.09 3.88 -23.68
N ILE A 180 1.32 4.35 -22.46
CA ILE A 180 2.62 4.83 -21.98
C ILE A 180 3.13 3.90 -20.90
N ASP A 181 4.40 3.54 -20.96
CA ASP A 181 5.05 2.70 -19.95
C ASP A 181 5.19 3.44 -18.61
N ILE A 182 5.20 2.67 -17.51
CA ILE A 182 5.32 3.20 -16.16
C ILE A 182 6.54 4.10 -15.96
N MET A 183 7.69 3.78 -16.54
CA MET A 183 8.93 4.54 -16.31
C MET A 183 8.84 5.92 -16.92
N ARG A 184 8.27 6.03 -18.13
CA ARG A 184 8.02 7.31 -18.79
C ARG A 184 6.99 8.14 -18.03
N PHE A 185 5.89 7.53 -17.61
CA PHE A 185 4.86 8.21 -16.83
C PHE A 185 5.41 8.72 -15.49
N PHE A 186 6.12 7.86 -14.75
CA PHE A 186 6.72 8.18 -13.46
C PHE A 186 7.77 9.28 -13.57
N SER A 187 8.69 9.17 -14.53
CA SER A 187 9.73 10.20 -14.75
C SER A 187 9.12 11.56 -15.05
N ARG A 188 8.04 11.61 -15.83
CA ARG A 188 7.33 12.86 -16.16
C ARG A 188 6.61 13.44 -14.94
N LEU A 189 5.89 12.61 -14.19
CA LEU A 189 5.20 13.02 -12.97
C LEU A 189 6.21 13.57 -11.95
N GLY A 190 7.25 12.79 -11.62
CA GLY A 190 8.22 13.16 -10.60
C GLY A 190 9.04 14.39 -10.96
N ASN A 191 9.46 14.52 -12.23
CA ASN A 191 10.13 15.74 -12.69
C ASN A 191 9.20 16.96 -12.56
N THR A 192 7.92 16.83 -12.92
CA THR A 192 6.97 17.95 -12.77
C THR A 192 6.77 18.31 -11.29
N LEU A 193 6.49 17.33 -10.42
CA LEU A 193 6.25 17.57 -8.99
C LEU A 193 7.47 18.12 -8.25
N THR A 194 8.69 17.72 -8.64
CA THR A 194 9.94 18.23 -8.06
C THR A 194 10.18 19.71 -8.39
N ASN A 195 9.73 20.16 -9.56
CA ASN A 195 9.87 21.56 -9.99
C ASN A 195 8.75 22.48 -9.47
N LEU A 196 7.73 21.95 -8.77
CA LEU A 196 6.69 22.77 -8.17
C LEU A 196 7.17 23.42 -6.86
N PRO A 197 6.82 24.69 -6.60
CA PRO A 197 6.96 25.28 -5.28
C PRO A 197 6.22 24.43 -4.22
N PRO A 198 6.76 24.27 -2.99
CA PRO A 198 6.13 23.46 -1.94
C PRO A 198 4.68 23.83 -1.63
N ALA A 199 4.33 25.12 -1.73
CA ALA A 199 2.96 25.59 -1.54
C ALA A 199 2.01 25.10 -2.65
N GLN A 200 2.48 24.97 -3.89
CA GLN A 200 1.67 24.47 -5.01
C GLN A 200 1.59 22.95 -5.01
N ARG A 201 2.65 22.23 -4.60
CA ARG A 201 2.64 20.77 -4.48
C ARG A 201 1.53 20.27 -3.53
N LYS A 202 1.23 21.04 -2.48
CA LYS A 202 0.13 20.76 -1.54
C LYS A 202 -1.27 20.77 -2.18
N LEU A 203 -1.42 21.34 -3.38
CA LEU A 203 -2.68 21.33 -4.13
C LEU A 203 -2.94 19.98 -4.82
N TYR A 204 -1.94 19.10 -4.90
CA TYR A 204 -2.02 17.82 -5.60
C TYR A 204 -1.63 16.63 -4.69
N PRO A 205 -2.34 16.43 -3.56
CA PRO A 205 -2.04 15.35 -2.63
C PRO A 205 -2.17 13.96 -3.27
N ARG A 206 -3.15 13.74 -4.16
CA ARG A 206 -3.34 12.43 -4.80
C ARG A 206 -2.21 12.12 -5.78
N LEU A 207 -1.71 13.12 -6.50
CA LEU A 207 -0.53 12.95 -7.35
C LEU A 207 0.75 12.67 -6.55
N CYS A 208 0.87 13.21 -5.33
CA CYS A 208 1.96 12.81 -4.45
C CYS A 208 1.84 11.32 -4.06
N SER A 209 0.64 10.86 -3.69
CA SER A 209 0.41 9.43 -3.42
C SER A 209 0.60 8.55 -4.67
N LEU A 210 0.31 9.07 -5.87
CA LEU A 210 0.59 8.38 -7.13
C LEU A 210 2.10 8.25 -7.36
N GLU A 211 2.87 9.32 -7.16
CA GLU A 211 4.33 9.28 -7.27
C GLU A 211 4.92 8.23 -6.32
N GLU A 212 4.42 8.15 -5.09
CA GLU A 212 4.83 7.14 -4.10
C GLU A 212 4.48 5.72 -4.56
N LEU A 213 3.26 5.49 -5.07
CA LEU A 213 2.85 4.22 -5.65
C LEU A 213 3.77 3.79 -6.79
N LEU A 214 4.06 4.70 -7.72
CA LEU A 214 4.90 4.40 -8.87
C LEU A 214 6.35 4.12 -8.44
N SER A 215 6.86 4.86 -7.46
CA SER A 215 8.16 4.57 -6.85
C SER A 215 8.20 3.16 -6.24
N ASP A 216 7.14 2.76 -5.53
CA ASP A 216 7.00 1.41 -4.98
C ASP A 216 6.95 0.33 -6.08
N CYS A 217 6.20 0.55 -7.16
CA CYS A 217 6.19 -0.36 -8.31
C CYS A 217 7.59 -0.57 -8.92
N VAL A 218 8.39 0.49 -9.03
CA VAL A 218 9.72 0.45 -9.66
C VAL A 218 10.78 -0.12 -8.74
N VAL A 219 10.68 0.10 -7.42
CA VAL A 219 11.72 -0.30 -6.44
C VAL A 219 11.46 -1.69 -5.84
N ALA A 220 10.21 -2.12 -5.72
CA ALA A 220 9.89 -3.35 -5.01
C ALA A 220 10.38 -4.65 -5.67
N GLU A 221 10.72 -4.67 -6.97
CA GLU A 221 11.37 -5.86 -7.54
C GLU A 221 12.72 -6.15 -6.85
N TYR A 222 13.34 -5.15 -6.20
CA TYR A 222 14.57 -5.29 -5.43
C TYR A 222 14.34 -5.55 -3.94
N LEU A 223 13.16 -5.23 -3.41
CA LEU A 223 12.86 -5.27 -1.97
C LEU A 223 11.45 -5.85 -1.74
N GLU A 224 11.35 -6.89 -0.91
CA GLU A 224 10.06 -7.37 -0.42
C GLU A 224 9.32 -6.22 0.30
N ARG A 225 8.06 -5.97 -0.07
CA ARG A 225 7.21 -4.95 0.57
C ARG A 225 6.86 -5.39 1.98
N SER A 226 7.13 -4.54 2.96
CA SER A 226 6.70 -4.75 4.33
C SER A 226 5.21 -4.46 4.51
N ALA A 227 4.57 -5.13 5.46
CA ALA A 227 3.20 -4.89 5.87
C ALA A 227 2.98 -3.42 6.26
N LEU A 228 3.95 -2.79 6.95
CA LEU A 228 3.86 -1.36 7.30
C LEU A 228 3.85 -0.45 6.06
N GLN A 229 4.66 -0.73 5.04
CA GLN A 229 4.64 0.03 3.79
C GLN A 229 3.28 -0.05 3.11
N VAL A 230 2.73 -1.26 3.03
CA VAL A 230 1.40 -1.49 2.45
C VAL A 230 0.29 -0.82 3.28
N MET A 231 0.37 -0.90 4.61
CA MET A 231 -0.54 -0.19 5.52
C MET A 231 -0.49 1.33 5.34
N THR A 232 0.71 1.86 5.18
CA THR A 232 0.97 3.28 4.91
C THR A 232 0.34 3.71 3.58
N ALA A 233 0.59 2.95 2.51
CA ALA A 233 0.05 3.25 1.19
C ALA A 233 -1.49 3.15 1.11
N MET A 234 -2.11 2.39 2.04
CA MET A 234 -3.56 2.22 2.15
C MET A 234 -4.26 3.26 2.98
N ASP A 235 -3.54 3.98 3.84
CA ASP A 235 -4.17 4.84 4.86
C ASP A 235 -5.04 5.94 4.25
N GLU A 236 -4.59 6.51 3.13
CA GLU A 236 -5.27 7.61 2.44
C GLU A 236 -6.14 7.14 1.27
N ARG A 237 -6.26 5.83 1.08
CA ARG A 237 -7.04 5.26 -0.01
C ARG A 237 -8.51 5.13 0.37
N THR A 238 -9.35 5.13 -0.66
CA THR A 238 -10.80 5.05 -0.58
C THR A 238 -11.28 3.66 -0.96
N GLN A 239 -12.33 3.21 -0.28
CA GLN A 239 -12.97 1.92 -0.49
C GLN A 239 -14.47 2.03 -0.20
N THR A 240 -15.26 1.24 -0.91
CA THR A 240 -16.71 1.17 -0.69
C THR A 240 -17.03 0.31 0.53
N ARG A 241 -16.29 -0.80 0.70
CA ARG A 241 -16.41 -1.70 1.86
C ARG A 241 -15.13 -1.63 2.68
N PRO A 242 -15.19 -1.57 4.02
CA PRO A 242 -13.99 -1.62 4.87
C PRO A 242 -13.11 -2.84 4.58
N ASP A 243 -13.71 -4.00 4.32
CA ASP A 243 -13.03 -5.26 4.01
C ASP A 243 -12.08 -5.17 2.81
N ASP A 244 -12.43 -4.37 1.81
CA ASP A 244 -11.67 -4.20 0.56
C ASP A 244 -10.24 -3.71 0.83
N ARG A 245 -10.05 -2.92 1.89
CA ARG A 245 -8.74 -2.46 2.35
C ARG A 245 -7.84 -3.66 2.65
N PHE A 246 -8.33 -4.63 3.41
CA PHE A 246 -7.54 -5.80 3.80
C PHE A 246 -7.30 -6.76 2.64
N TYR A 247 -8.28 -6.95 1.76
CA TYR A 247 -8.05 -7.74 0.54
C TYR A 247 -6.98 -7.10 -0.35
N ALA A 248 -6.99 -5.78 -0.49
CA ALA A 248 -5.93 -5.04 -1.19
C ALA A 248 -4.56 -5.16 -0.50
N MET A 249 -4.52 -5.05 0.83
CA MET A 249 -3.29 -5.25 1.59
C MET A 249 -2.72 -6.65 1.40
N MET A 250 -3.55 -7.70 1.56
CA MET A 250 -3.14 -9.09 1.40
C MET A 250 -2.60 -9.36 -0.01
N GLY A 251 -3.29 -8.86 -1.04
CA GLY A 251 -2.84 -8.98 -2.42
C GLY A 251 -1.53 -8.24 -2.70
N ALA A 252 -1.24 -7.14 -2.00
CA ALA A 252 0.00 -6.38 -2.20
C ALA A 252 1.22 -7.00 -1.50
N ILE A 253 1.03 -7.74 -0.39
CA ILE A 253 2.12 -8.43 0.33
C ILE A 253 2.33 -9.87 -0.12
N SER A 254 1.36 -10.49 -0.81
CA SER A 254 1.45 -11.87 -1.25
C SER A 254 0.95 -12.05 -2.68
N THR A 255 1.79 -12.68 -3.48
CA THR A 255 1.45 -13.18 -4.82
C THR A 255 1.08 -14.67 -4.79
N GLU A 256 0.90 -15.28 -3.62
CA GLU A 256 0.40 -16.64 -3.53
C GLU A 256 -1.13 -16.67 -3.72
N PRO A 257 -1.68 -17.70 -4.38
CA PRO A 257 -3.13 -17.93 -4.37
C PRO A 257 -3.64 -17.99 -2.95
N ALA A 258 -4.75 -17.30 -2.68
CA ALA A 258 -5.32 -17.30 -1.35
C ALA A 258 -5.75 -18.71 -0.96
N LYS A 259 -5.25 -19.17 0.21
CA LYS A 259 -5.84 -20.29 0.92
C LYS A 259 -6.92 -19.70 1.81
N ALA A 260 -8.18 -19.95 1.47
CA ALA A 260 -9.30 -19.47 2.26
C ALA A 260 -9.08 -19.86 3.73
N VAL A 261 -9.06 -18.86 4.61
CA VAL A 261 -9.08 -19.08 6.06
C VAL A 261 -10.53 -18.97 6.47
N GLU A 262 -11.23 -20.11 6.50
CA GLU A 262 -12.66 -20.14 6.82
C GLU A 262 -12.94 -19.53 8.21
N GLY A 263 -14.00 -18.73 8.28
CA GLY A 263 -14.51 -18.19 9.54
C GLY A 263 -13.70 -17.04 10.17
N VAL A 264 -12.81 -16.40 9.42
CA VAL A 264 -11.93 -15.33 9.92
C VAL A 264 -12.22 -14.01 9.21
N GLY A 265 -12.28 -12.92 9.98
CA GLY A 265 -12.44 -11.56 9.45
C GLY A 265 -11.25 -11.11 8.58
N PRO A 266 -11.43 -10.16 7.63
CA PRO A 266 -10.36 -9.72 6.73
C PRO A 266 -9.12 -9.16 7.45
N CYS A 267 -9.30 -8.45 8.57
CA CYS A 267 -8.20 -7.92 9.38
C CYS A 267 -7.35 -9.05 10.00
N GLU A 268 -7.99 -10.00 10.66
CA GLU A 268 -7.32 -11.19 11.20
C GLU A 268 -6.66 -12.04 10.10
N ALA A 269 -7.29 -12.16 8.93
CA ALA A 269 -6.71 -12.85 7.78
C ALA A 269 -5.41 -12.19 7.30
N PHE A 270 -5.37 -10.85 7.26
CA PHE A 270 -4.16 -10.08 6.95
C PHE A 270 -3.06 -10.29 8.02
N MET A 271 -3.39 -10.17 9.31
CA MET A 271 -2.41 -10.39 10.37
C MET A 271 -1.85 -11.83 10.35
N ARG A 272 -2.68 -12.85 10.10
CA ARG A 272 -2.22 -14.24 9.95
C ARG A 272 -1.36 -14.46 8.71
N LEU A 273 -1.64 -13.73 7.62
CA LEU A 273 -0.78 -13.74 6.44
C LEU A 273 0.60 -13.19 6.80
N CYS A 274 0.68 -12.04 7.46
CA CYS A 274 1.91 -11.43 7.97
C CYS A 274 2.69 -12.37 8.91
N GLU A 275 2.02 -12.97 9.90
CA GLU A 275 2.62 -13.93 10.83
C GLU A 275 3.21 -15.16 10.10
N ARG A 276 2.49 -15.68 9.09
CA ARG A 276 2.92 -16.82 8.28
C ARG A 276 4.10 -16.47 7.37
N THR A 277 4.11 -15.27 6.78
CA THR A 277 5.22 -14.80 5.94
C THR A 277 6.39 -14.27 6.76
N GLY A 278 6.26 -14.22 8.09
CA GLY A 278 7.33 -13.76 8.98
C GLY A 278 7.55 -12.25 8.95
N ASP A 279 6.56 -11.46 8.52
CA ASP A 279 6.62 -10.00 8.52
C ASP A 279 5.78 -9.43 9.67
N TYR A 280 6.44 -8.91 10.69
CA TYR A 280 5.82 -8.35 11.89
C TYR A 280 5.78 -6.82 11.86
N SER A 281 5.94 -6.20 10.69
CA SER A 281 5.86 -4.73 10.60
C SER A 281 4.43 -4.20 10.79
N PHE A 282 3.40 -5.06 10.73
CA PHE A 282 2.02 -4.70 11.06
C PHE A 282 1.81 -4.31 12.54
N LEU A 283 2.78 -4.64 13.42
CA LEU A 283 2.77 -4.21 14.82
C LEU A 283 2.82 -2.69 14.98
N PHE A 284 3.32 -1.97 13.98
CA PHE A 284 3.45 -0.52 14.01
C PHE A 284 2.18 0.18 13.55
N CYS A 285 1.06 -0.17 14.18
CA CYS A 285 -0.27 0.42 13.98
C CYS A 285 -0.82 1.06 15.26
N LYS A 286 -1.85 1.90 15.12
CA LYS A 286 -2.46 2.70 16.19
C LYS A 286 -3.39 1.92 17.09
N GLU A 287 -3.79 0.73 16.68
CA GLU A 287 -4.74 -0.12 17.37
C GLU A 287 -4.20 -0.59 18.72
N ASP A 288 -5.09 -0.68 19.70
CA ASP A 288 -4.80 -1.24 21.02
C ASP A 288 -4.26 -2.67 20.89
N ARG A 289 -3.61 -3.16 21.95
CA ARG A 289 -3.09 -4.52 21.98
C ARG A 289 -4.06 -5.51 22.58
N GLU A 290 -3.98 -6.77 22.15
CA GLU A 290 -4.74 -7.85 22.80
C GLU A 290 -4.39 -7.92 24.29
N GLU A 291 -5.38 -8.14 25.16
CA GLU A 291 -5.12 -8.30 26.60
C GLU A 291 -4.65 -9.72 26.95
N ARG A 292 -4.88 -10.68 26.06
CA ARG A 292 -4.60 -12.10 26.28
C ARG A 292 -3.10 -12.33 26.46
N THR A 293 -2.75 -12.98 27.57
CA THR A 293 -1.38 -13.42 27.88
C THR A 293 -0.79 -14.23 26.72
N GLY A 294 0.46 -13.94 26.34
CA GLY A 294 1.09 -14.53 25.16
C GLY A 294 0.88 -13.71 23.88
N ARG A 295 -0.10 -12.81 23.83
CA ARG A 295 -0.45 -12.03 22.62
C ARG A 295 -0.51 -10.53 22.84
N ARG A 296 -0.03 -10.02 23.98
CA ARG A 296 -0.08 -8.58 24.30
C ARG A 296 0.77 -7.70 23.38
N TRP A 297 1.62 -8.29 22.55
CA TRP A 297 2.34 -7.61 21.49
C TRP A 297 1.48 -7.32 20.26
N ARG A 298 0.41 -8.10 20.07
CA ARG A 298 -0.40 -8.15 18.86
C ARG A 298 -1.50 -7.10 18.91
N PRO A 299 -1.70 -6.31 17.84
CA PRO A 299 -2.84 -5.39 17.77
C PRO A 299 -4.17 -6.14 17.72
N VAL A 300 -5.21 -5.54 18.29
CA VAL A 300 -6.59 -6.01 18.15
C VAL A 300 -7.08 -5.82 16.71
N GLU A 301 -8.10 -6.57 16.30
CA GLU A 301 -8.74 -6.35 15.00
C GLU A 301 -9.28 -4.91 14.90
N GLY A 302 -8.99 -4.24 13.79
CA GLY A 302 -9.31 -2.84 13.58
C GLY A 302 -9.08 -2.43 12.14
N MET A 303 -8.69 -1.18 11.89
CA MET A 303 -8.35 -0.69 10.54
C MET A 303 -6.86 -0.87 10.20
N LEU A 304 -6.06 -1.23 11.20
CA LEU A 304 -4.60 -1.30 11.18
C LEU A 304 -4.01 -0.02 10.60
N ASN A 305 -4.40 1.13 11.17
CA ASN A 305 -3.86 2.42 10.73
C ASN A 305 -2.40 2.50 11.17
N PRO A 306 -1.45 2.83 10.27
CA PRO A 306 -0.04 2.92 10.64
C PRO A 306 0.18 4.01 11.68
N VAL A 307 1.21 3.88 12.53
CA VAL A 307 1.59 4.91 13.53
C VAL A 307 1.70 6.30 12.88
N ILE A 308 2.22 6.35 11.66
CA ILE A 308 2.28 7.54 10.82
C ILE A 308 2.10 7.14 9.35
N SER A 309 1.35 7.93 8.60
CA SER A 309 1.03 7.69 7.19
C SER A 309 2.07 8.38 6.31
N TRP A 310 3.33 8.00 6.47
CA TRP A 310 4.46 8.58 5.74
C TRP A 310 5.28 7.50 5.06
N HIS A 311 5.68 7.74 3.81
CA HIS A 311 6.46 6.80 3.02
C HIS A 311 7.68 6.27 3.79
N CYS A 312 7.74 4.95 3.94
CA CYS A 312 8.88 4.23 4.51
C CYS A 312 9.53 3.32 3.47
N SER A 313 10.82 3.06 3.67
CA SER A 313 11.61 2.14 2.87
C SER A 313 12.20 1.05 3.75
N GLY A 314 12.60 -0.06 3.14
CA GLY A 314 13.20 -1.19 3.82
C GLY A 314 12.44 -2.50 3.62
N PRO A 315 13.10 -3.64 3.89
CA PRO A 315 12.46 -4.96 3.85
C PRO A 315 11.48 -5.16 5.01
N ARG A 316 10.76 -6.29 5.01
CA ARG A 316 9.92 -6.74 6.13
C ARG A 316 10.64 -6.76 7.48
N LEU A 317 9.91 -6.50 8.57
CA LEU A 317 10.41 -6.76 9.92
C LEU A 317 10.32 -8.26 10.17
N ARG A 318 11.46 -8.95 10.07
CA ARG A 318 11.52 -10.40 10.22
C ARG A 318 11.18 -10.82 11.65
N GLY A 319 10.42 -11.90 11.77
CA GLY A 319 10.18 -12.53 13.06
C GLY A 319 9.65 -13.95 12.95
N ARG A 320 9.52 -14.60 14.10
CA ARG A 320 9.01 -15.97 14.21
C ARG A 320 8.06 -16.11 15.40
N LEU A 321 6.90 -16.70 15.17
CA LEU A 321 5.90 -17.03 16.20
C LEU A 321 6.15 -18.45 16.74
N GLU A 322 6.40 -18.58 18.04
CA GLU A 322 6.59 -19.86 18.74
C GLU A 322 5.88 -19.83 20.09
N GLY A 323 4.94 -20.77 20.31
CA GLY A 323 4.25 -20.88 21.60
C GLY A 323 3.44 -19.63 22.00
N GLY A 324 3.01 -18.81 21.03
CA GLY A 324 2.32 -17.54 21.25
C GLY A 324 3.27 -16.33 21.32
N ALA A 325 4.52 -16.52 21.74
CA ALA A 325 5.53 -15.48 21.75
C ALA A 325 6.09 -15.23 20.34
N VAL A 326 6.43 -13.99 20.03
CA VAL A 326 7.10 -13.62 18.77
C VAL A 326 8.53 -13.19 19.04
N THR A 327 9.49 -13.77 18.32
CA THR A 327 10.86 -13.26 18.29
C THR A 327 11.05 -12.38 17.07
N LEU A 328 11.24 -11.08 17.28
CA LEU A 328 11.61 -10.12 16.25
C LEU A 328 13.11 -10.16 16.02
N GLN A 329 13.53 -10.08 14.76
CA GLN A 329 14.94 -10.17 14.36
C GLN A 329 15.48 -8.82 13.91
N GLY A 330 16.75 -8.57 14.20
CA GLY A 330 17.46 -7.40 13.67
C GLY A 330 16.88 -6.06 14.14
N VAL A 331 16.37 -6.00 15.37
CA VAL A 331 15.86 -4.76 15.98
C VAL A 331 16.91 -4.13 16.87
N ALA A 332 16.83 -2.82 17.08
CA ALA A 332 17.63 -2.14 18.09
C ALA A 332 16.82 -2.00 19.39
N VAL A 333 17.39 -2.41 20.51
CA VAL A 333 16.79 -2.21 21.84
C VAL A 333 17.51 -1.06 22.51
N LEU A 334 16.82 0.06 22.68
CA LEU A 334 17.36 1.30 23.21
C LEU A 334 17.02 1.46 24.69
N GLU A 335 18.02 1.87 25.46
CA GLU A 335 17.87 2.28 26.85
C GLU A 335 17.38 3.74 26.93
N LEU A 336 16.49 3.99 27.90
CA LEU A 336 16.05 5.35 28.19
C LEU A 336 17.14 6.13 28.91
N GLY A 337 17.25 7.42 28.58
CA GLY A 337 18.22 8.31 29.21
C GLY A 337 18.09 9.73 28.71
N GLU A 338 19.13 10.54 28.92
CA GLU A 338 19.17 11.87 28.34
C GLU A 338 19.39 11.82 26.82
N LEU A 339 18.85 12.81 26.12
CA LEU A 339 19.09 12.95 24.69
C LEU A 339 20.57 13.25 24.42
N GLY A 340 21.25 12.28 23.81
CA GLY A 340 22.68 12.37 23.48
C GLY A 340 22.99 13.37 22.37
N GLU A 341 24.28 13.71 22.22
CA GLU A 341 24.74 14.66 21.20
C GLU A 341 24.34 14.23 19.78
N LYS A 342 24.44 12.92 19.48
CA LYS A 342 24.03 12.35 18.18
C LYS A 342 22.57 12.65 17.86
N GLY A 343 21.66 12.42 18.82
CA GLY A 343 20.24 12.70 18.67
C GLY A 343 19.95 14.21 18.51
N ARG A 344 20.63 15.06 19.28
CA ARG A 344 20.49 16.53 19.19
C ARG A 344 20.95 17.07 17.83
N THR A 345 22.09 16.62 17.34
CA THR A 345 22.62 17.03 16.03
C THR A 345 21.68 16.60 14.91
N PHE A 346 21.24 15.33 14.92
CA PHE A 346 20.28 14.82 13.94
C PHE A 346 18.99 15.65 13.91
N MET A 347 18.43 15.96 15.08
CA MET A 347 17.21 16.75 15.19
C MET A 347 17.36 18.16 14.61
N LYS A 348 18.46 18.85 14.92
CA LYS A 348 18.76 20.18 14.38
C LYS A 348 18.88 20.16 12.86
N ASP A 349 19.66 19.21 12.34
CA ASP A 349 19.90 19.07 10.91
C ASP A 349 18.60 18.74 10.14
N TRP A 350 17.80 17.84 10.71
CA TRP A 350 16.51 17.47 10.12
C TRP A 350 15.51 18.62 10.14
N LEU A 351 15.36 19.34 11.25
CA LEU A 351 14.47 20.50 11.35
C LEU A 351 14.87 21.61 10.36
N ALA A 352 16.17 21.88 10.23
CA ALA A 352 16.67 22.83 9.23
C ALA A 352 16.36 22.36 7.79
N GLY A 353 16.47 21.05 7.51
CA GLY A 353 16.05 20.46 6.23
C GLY A 353 14.55 20.60 5.99
N PHE A 354 13.73 20.34 7.01
CA PHE A 354 12.27 20.43 6.97
C PHE A 354 11.80 21.86 6.69
N GLU A 355 12.48 22.86 7.28
CA GLU A 355 12.25 24.28 7.03
C GLU A 355 12.63 24.66 5.59
N ARG A 356 13.79 24.23 5.08
CA ARG A 356 14.20 24.46 3.68
C ARG A 356 13.21 23.91 2.67
N MET A 357 12.51 22.81 3.01
CA MET A 357 11.45 22.25 2.17
C MET A 357 10.12 23.02 2.25
N GLY A 358 10.03 24.10 3.04
CA GLY A 358 8.83 24.93 3.16
C GLY A 358 7.72 24.28 3.99
N TYR A 359 8.06 23.28 4.81
CA TYR A 359 7.09 22.62 5.69
C TYR A 359 6.89 23.32 7.03
N GLY A 360 7.50 24.49 7.25
CA GLY A 360 7.33 25.33 8.44
C GLY A 360 8.65 25.66 9.13
N SER A 361 8.63 26.75 9.93
CA SER A 361 9.72 27.18 10.79
C SER A 361 9.21 27.31 12.22
N TRP A 362 10.05 26.96 13.20
CA TRP A 362 9.73 27.02 14.63
C TRP A 362 10.92 27.53 15.46
N PRO A 363 11.40 28.75 15.22
CA PRO A 363 12.61 29.26 15.89
C PRO A 363 12.42 29.43 17.40
N ASP A 364 11.18 29.66 17.85
CA ASP A 364 10.87 29.95 19.25
C ASP A 364 10.48 28.71 20.08
N LEU A 365 10.58 27.51 19.51
CA LEU A 365 10.23 26.26 20.22
C LEU A 365 11.47 25.48 20.60
N GLU A 366 11.40 24.84 21.77
CA GLU A 366 12.34 23.78 22.12
C GLU A 366 12.36 22.71 21.00
N PRO A 367 13.55 22.19 20.63
CA PRO A 367 13.70 21.28 19.50
C PRO A 367 12.73 20.09 19.53
N GLU A 368 12.50 19.50 20.70
CA GLU A 368 11.63 18.34 20.88
C GLU A 368 10.15 18.70 20.58
N ARG A 369 9.71 19.90 20.96
CA ARG A 369 8.38 20.43 20.62
C ARG A 369 8.27 20.77 19.14
N ALA A 370 9.34 21.26 18.53
CA ALA A 370 9.39 21.51 17.09
C ALA A 370 9.27 20.20 16.29
N VAL A 371 9.99 19.15 16.70
CA VAL A 371 9.85 17.80 16.12
C VAL A 371 8.42 17.30 16.22
N TYR A 372 7.80 17.37 17.41
CA TYR A 372 6.41 16.93 17.55
C TYR A 372 5.47 17.71 16.63
N LYS A 373 5.59 19.05 16.54
CA LYS A 373 4.79 19.85 15.60
C LYS A 373 5.02 19.45 14.13
N ALA A 374 6.25 19.10 13.76
CA ALA A 374 6.55 18.58 12.43
C ALA A 374 5.86 17.22 12.19
N LEU A 375 5.98 16.29 13.14
CA LEU A 375 5.32 14.97 13.08
C LEU A 375 3.78 15.11 12.98
N ARG A 376 3.17 16.06 13.69
CA ARG A 376 1.73 16.38 13.56
C ARG A 376 1.36 16.81 12.13
N ARG A 377 2.22 17.56 11.43
CA ARG A 377 2.01 17.91 10.00
C ARG A 377 2.10 16.70 9.09
N MET A 378 2.85 15.68 9.52
CA MET A 378 2.99 14.38 8.87
C MET A 378 1.92 13.38 9.35
N LYS A 379 0.82 13.87 9.95
CA LYS A 379 -0.34 13.09 10.41
C LYS A 379 -0.06 12.10 11.56
N PHE A 380 1.06 12.25 12.28
CA PHE A 380 1.24 11.54 13.54
C PHE A 380 0.15 11.98 14.53
N SER A 381 -0.56 11.04 15.14
CA SER A 381 -1.69 11.33 16.04
C SER A 381 -1.38 11.11 17.52
N GLY A 382 -0.21 10.56 17.85
CA GLY A 382 0.15 10.13 19.20
C GLY A 382 0.48 11.25 20.18
N SER A 383 1.00 10.84 21.34
CA SER A 383 1.35 11.70 22.46
C SER A 383 2.43 12.73 22.10
N ALA A 384 2.32 13.92 22.69
CA ALA A 384 3.37 14.94 22.66
C ALA A 384 4.51 14.64 23.62
N ASP A 385 4.24 13.80 24.63
CA ASP A 385 5.26 13.32 25.55
C ASP A 385 6.19 12.36 24.79
N TYR A 386 7.46 12.41 25.17
CA TYR A 386 8.50 11.62 24.53
C TYR A 386 9.38 10.92 25.56
N LEU A 387 9.96 9.81 25.13
CA LEU A 387 11.04 9.14 25.84
C LEU A 387 12.35 9.45 25.12
N ALA A 388 13.36 9.93 25.85
CA ALA A 388 14.66 10.25 25.30
C ALA A 388 15.61 9.05 25.38
N THR A 389 16.51 8.98 24.40
CA THR A 389 17.60 7.98 24.28
C THR A 389 18.86 8.69 23.80
N GLU A 390 20.02 8.03 23.84
CA GLU A 390 21.26 8.60 23.27
C GLU A 390 21.09 9.01 21.78
N TYR A 391 20.24 8.29 21.04
CA TYR A 391 20.14 8.36 19.58
C TYR A 391 18.98 9.22 19.07
N GLY A 392 18.01 9.56 19.92
CA GLY A 392 16.80 10.24 19.49
C GLY A 392 15.67 10.23 20.51
N LEU A 393 14.48 10.59 20.02
CA LEU A 393 13.24 10.69 20.77
C LEU A 393 12.27 9.59 20.35
N VAL A 394 11.45 9.12 21.27
CA VAL A 394 10.39 8.15 20.99
C VAL A 394 9.06 8.77 21.37
N PHE A 395 8.14 8.82 20.41
CA PHE A 395 6.77 9.28 20.61
C PHE A 395 5.82 8.09 20.51
N SER A 396 5.04 7.84 21.56
CA SER A 396 4.05 6.76 21.64
C SER A 396 2.69 7.18 21.07
N GLN A 397 1.82 6.24 20.70
CA GLN A 397 0.43 6.59 20.35
C GLN A 397 -0.37 7.05 21.58
N SER A 398 -0.17 6.39 22.71
CA SER A 398 -0.83 6.68 24.00
C SER A 398 0.17 7.06 25.09
N LEU A 399 -0.31 7.64 26.19
CA LEU A 399 0.55 7.96 27.33
C LEU A 399 1.13 6.68 27.92
N VAL A 400 2.46 6.56 27.94
CA VAL A 400 3.14 5.45 28.62
C VAL A 400 3.16 5.76 30.11
N PRO A 401 2.60 4.88 30.98
CA PRO A 401 2.64 5.07 32.42
C PRO A 401 4.09 5.24 32.91
N GLN A 402 4.27 5.92 34.05
CA GLN A 402 5.55 5.89 34.76
C GLN A 402 5.83 4.46 35.24
N ALA A 403 6.47 3.67 34.38
CA ALA A 403 6.76 2.28 34.61
C ALA A 403 8.17 2.11 35.16
N ALA A 404 8.35 1.09 36.01
CA ALA A 404 9.65 0.80 36.63
C ALA A 404 10.70 0.30 35.62
N LYS A 405 10.26 -0.25 34.48
CA LYS A 405 11.14 -0.70 33.41
C LYS A 405 10.47 -0.48 32.06
N VAL A 406 11.13 0.27 31.19
CA VAL A 406 10.69 0.56 29.82
C VAL A 406 11.84 0.23 28.88
N ASN A 407 11.57 -0.57 27.85
CA ASN A 407 12.48 -0.83 26.75
C ASN A 407 11.88 -0.23 25.47
N VAL A 408 12.72 0.38 24.64
CA VAL A 408 12.30 0.89 23.32
C VAL A 408 12.88 -0.04 22.26
N ILE A 409 12.01 -0.65 21.47
CA ILE A 409 12.38 -1.56 20.39
C ILE A 409 12.19 -0.81 19.07
N VAL A 410 13.25 -0.63 18.29
CA VAL A 410 13.23 0.12 17.02
C VAL A 410 13.50 -0.82 15.86
N ALA A 411 12.64 -0.78 14.83
CA ALA A 411 12.91 -1.52 13.60
C ALA A 411 14.11 -0.91 12.88
N ALA A 412 15.18 -1.69 12.68
CA ALA A 412 16.40 -1.13 12.09
C ALA A 412 16.37 -1.09 10.56
N GLU A 413 15.62 -1.99 9.93
CA GLU A 413 15.60 -2.13 8.48
C GLU A 413 14.47 -1.32 7.81
N ILE A 414 13.34 -1.13 8.51
CA ILE A 414 12.24 -0.26 8.04
C ILE A 414 12.49 1.15 8.53
N ARG A 415 12.59 2.11 7.61
CA ARG A 415 13.04 3.47 7.91
C ARG A 415 12.16 4.52 7.27
N TRP A 416 12.03 5.62 7.99
CA TRP A 416 11.70 6.92 7.43
C TRP A 416 12.99 7.72 7.25
N THR A 417 12.92 8.83 6.52
CA THR A 417 14.05 9.76 6.39
C THR A 417 14.45 10.42 7.72
N PHE A 418 13.58 10.35 8.73
CA PHE A 418 13.75 10.98 10.05
C PHE A 418 13.87 9.98 11.21
N GLY A 419 13.82 8.67 10.94
CA GLY A 419 13.79 7.67 12.01
C GLY A 419 13.23 6.32 11.58
N ALA A 420 12.54 5.64 12.49
CA ALA A 420 12.02 4.30 12.28
C ALA A 420 10.80 4.03 13.17
N PRO A 421 9.93 3.08 12.81
CA PRO A 421 8.84 2.67 13.68
C PRO A 421 9.40 1.98 14.93
N SER A 422 8.72 2.16 16.06
CA SER A 422 9.14 1.59 17.34
C SER A 422 7.99 0.94 18.10
N LEU A 423 8.35 0.06 19.03
CA LEU A 423 7.46 -0.57 19.99
C LEU A 423 8.04 -0.35 21.38
N ILE A 424 7.21 0.17 22.29
CA ILE A 424 7.60 0.45 23.67
C ILE A 424 7.11 -0.71 24.51
N GLN A 425 8.02 -1.44 25.15
CA GLN A 425 7.70 -2.51 26.08
C GLN A 425 7.83 -1.98 27.51
N PHE A 426 6.80 -2.12 28.32
CA PHE A 426 6.82 -1.69 29.72
C PHE A 426 6.10 -2.67 30.64
N ARG A 427 6.36 -2.56 31.95
CA ARG A 427 5.61 -3.29 32.99
C ARG A 427 4.81 -2.32 33.83
N ASP A 428 3.51 -2.57 33.95
CA ASP A 428 2.69 -1.81 34.89
C ASP A 428 3.01 -2.27 36.32
N SER A 429 3.43 -1.32 37.15
CA SER A 429 3.71 -1.54 38.57
C SER A 429 2.46 -1.94 39.37
N ALA A 430 1.27 -1.57 38.90
CA ALA A 430 0.02 -1.82 39.61
C ALA A 430 -0.56 -3.22 39.32
N SER A 431 -0.50 -3.67 38.06
CA SER A 431 -1.07 -4.97 37.67
C SER A 431 -0.17 -6.15 38.06
N GLY A 432 1.16 -5.93 38.15
CA GLY A 432 2.14 -6.99 38.44
C GLY A 432 2.21 -8.10 37.38
N ASP A 433 1.42 -8.00 36.31
CA ASP A 433 1.15 -9.10 35.39
C ASP A 433 1.65 -8.76 33.98
N GLY A 434 2.72 -9.43 33.55
CA GLY A 434 3.23 -9.42 32.18
C GLY A 434 3.84 -8.10 31.67
N TYR A 435 4.25 -8.12 30.40
CA TYR A 435 4.66 -6.92 29.66
C TYR A 435 3.47 -6.36 28.89
N HIS A 436 3.45 -5.03 28.75
CA HIS A 436 2.57 -4.28 27.87
C HIS A 436 3.38 -3.69 26.73
N TYR A 437 2.71 -3.46 25.60
CA TYR A 437 3.34 -3.01 24.38
C TYR A 437 2.57 -1.83 23.80
N GLU A 438 3.27 -0.79 23.39
CA GLU A 438 2.68 0.41 22.82
C GLU A 438 3.38 0.78 21.52
N ALA A 439 2.61 1.01 20.46
CA ALA A 439 3.17 1.43 19.18
C ALA A 439 3.74 2.85 19.28
N GLY A 440 4.85 3.10 18.60
CA GLY A 440 5.47 4.41 18.59
C GLY A 440 6.27 4.67 17.33
N LEU A 441 6.87 5.85 17.36
CA LEU A 441 7.77 6.36 16.35
C LEU A 441 9.06 6.76 17.04
N PHE A 442 10.18 6.23 16.56
CA PHE A 442 11.50 6.71 16.93
C PHE A 442 11.95 7.78 15.92
N PHE A 443 12.21 8.99 16.42
CA PHE A 443 12.77 10.10 15.67
C PHE A 443 14.24 10.26 16.05
N GLY A 444 15.14 10.01 15.10
CA GLY A 444 16.57 10.02 15.39
C GLY A 444 17.39 9.18 14.42
N ARG A 445 18.68 9.06 14.74
CA ARG A 445 19.58 8.21 13.96
C ARG A 445 19.34 6.75 14.32
N VAL A 446 18.73 6.00 13.40
CA VAL A 446 18.43 4.57 13.59
C VAL A 446 19.74 3.78 13.80
N PRO A 447 19.89 3.04 14.92
CA PRO A 447 21.04 2.18 15.14
C PRO A 447 21.21 1.11 14.05
N ALA A 448 22.43 0.62 13.86
CA ALA A 448 22.78 -0.39 12.87
C ALA A 448 23.99 -1.22 13.33
N GLY A 449 24.27 -2.32 12.64
CA GLY A 449 25.43 -3.18 12.92
C GLY A 449 25.31 -3.92 14.25
N ASP A 450 26.34 -3.87 15.08
CA ASP A 450 26.45 -4.64 16.34
C ASP A 450 25.41 -4.27 17.40
N MET A 451 24.62 -3.21 17.19
CA MET A 451 23.51 -2.82 18.06
C MET A 451 22.21 -3.56 17.76
N LEU A 452 22.18 -4.37 16.69
CA LEU A 452 21.02 -5.15 16.31
C LEU A 452 20.99 -6.46 17.08
N THR A 453 19.82 -6.81 17.57
CA THR A 453 19.58 -8.00 18.37
C THR A 453 18.24 -8.61 18.03
N ASP A 454 18.01 -9.83 18.52
CA ASP A 454 16.73 -10.50 18.46
C ASP A 454 16.02 -10.31 19.81
N ILE A 455 14.73 -10.02 19.79
CA ILE A 455 13.93 -9.83 21.01
C ILE A 455 12.65 -10.63 20.96
N THR A 456 12.36 -11.35 22.04
CA THR A 456 11.11 -12.09 22.21
C THR A 456 10.07 -11.23 22.93
N LEU A 457 8.90 -11.11 22.32
CA LEU A 457 7.71 -10.49 22.89
C LEU A 457 6.75 -11.58 23.37
N SER A 458 6.24 -11.45 24.60
CA SER A 458 5.44 -12.45 25.32
C SER A 458 4.15 -11.86 25.86
#